data_AF-A0A3E2J3Y9-F1
#
_entry.id   AF-A0A3E2J3Y9-F1
#
_cell.length_a   1.000
_cell.length_b   1.000
_cell.length_c   1.000
_cell.angle_alpha   90.00
_cell.angle_beta   90.00
_cell.angle_gamma   90.00
#
_symmetry.space_group_name_H-M   'P 1'
#
loop_
_entity.id
_entity.type
_entity.pdbx_description
1 polymer ?
#
loop_
_entity_poly.entity_id
_entity_poly.type
_entity_poly.pdbx_seq_one_letter_code
_entity_poly.pdbx_strand_id
1 'polypeptide(L)'
;MKMWLLNSNKAVRETKKLSKRMRLDANVLLRVATGNPEEMAIKAKQLFQSVAKQNIKLIVPTMVAAECCWVLNGVYKFDRFQIRDGLTKIFSLSFIELEDSMVLKALNDFAEKNVDFVDAYLGNSSKQIPIITWNEKHFKTLPCEFFSPEQMIEHLKNE
;
A
#
# COMPACT_ATOMS: atom_id res chain seq x y z
N MET A 1 24.13 -38.95 31.79
CA MET A 1 23.42 -37.65 31.64
C MET A 1 24.07 -36.84 30.52
N LYS A 2 23.63 -37.03 29.27
CA LYS A 2 23.85 -36.15 28.09
C LYS A 2 23.17 -36.81 26.89
N MET A 3 21.86 -36.59 26.76
CA MET A 3 21.03 -37.09 25.65
C MET A 3 19.98 -36.05 25.24
N TRP A 4 20.35 -34.76 25.27
CA TRP A 4 19.44 -33.63 25.00
C TRP A 4 20.05 -32.50 24.15
N LEU A 5 21.21 -32.71 23.52
CA LEU A 5 21.93 -31.65 22.77
C LEU A 5 22.13 -31.93 21.28
N LEU A 6 21.31 -32.78 20.66
CA LEU A 6 21.43 -33.09 19.22
C LEU A 6 20.14 -32.92 18.40
N ASN A 7 19.13 -32.19 18.89
CA ASN A 7 17.89 -31.98 18.11
C ASN A 7 17.42 -30.52 17.96
N SER A 8 18.24 -29.54 18.34
CA SER A 8 17.84 -28.13 18.23
C SER A 8 18.05 -27.52 16.83
N ASN A 9 18.93 -28.10 16.00
CA ASN A 9 19.29 -27.55 14.68
C ASN A 9 18.57 -28.22 13.49
N LYS A 10 17.86 -29.33 13.71
CA LYS A 10 17.04 -29.97 12.67
C LYS A 10 15.63 -29.37 12.61
N ALA A 11 15.03 -29.09 13.77
CA ALA A 11 13.72 -28.44 13.88
C ALA A 11 13.73 -26.97 13.41
N VAL A 12 14.84 -26.24 13.61
CA VAL A 12 14.98 -24.83 13.14
C VAL A 12 15.26 -24.74 11.63
N ARG A 13 15.71 -25.84 11.00
CA ARG A 13 15.96 -25.90 9.54
C ARG A 13 14.73 -26.27 8.71
N GLU A 14 13.64 -26.73 9.32
CA GLU A 14 12.38 -27.06 8.61
C GLU A 14 11.41 -25.87 8.47
N THR A 15 11.67 -24.73 9.13
CA THR A 15 10.76 -23.57 9.14
C THR A 15 11.33 -22.35 8.41
N LYS A 16 11.55 -22.46 7.10
CA LYS A 16 11.47 -21.33 6.15
C LYS A 16 11.43 -21.87 4.72
N LYS A 17 10.39 -22.63 4.38
CA LYS A 17 10.05 -22.85 2.97
C LYS A 17 9.77 -21.47 2.38
N LEU A 18 10.67 -20.95 1.53
CA LEU A 18 10.53 -19.64 0.89
C LEU A 18 9.11 -19.55 0.30
N SER A 19 8.31 -18.63 0.83
CA SER A 19 6.97 -18.38 0.29
C SER A 19 7.14 -17.91 -1.15
N LYS A 20 6.44 -18.53 -2.11
CA LYS A 20 6.45 -18.04 -3.49
C LYS A 20 5.84 -16.64 -3.49
N ARG A 21 6.47 -15.68 -4.18
CA ARG A 21 6.02 -14.28 -4.25
C ARG A 21 5.68 -13.91 -5.68
N MET A 22 4.59 -13.17 -5.87
CA MET A 22 4.17 -12.65 -7.18
C MET A 22 3.69 -11.21 -7.00
N ARG A 23 3.99 -10.31 -7.93
CA ARG A 23 3.47 -8.94 -7.91
C ARG A 23 2.09 -8.87 -8.55
N LEU A 24 1.19 -8.10 -7.95
CA LEU A 24 -0.11 -7.79 -8.52
C LEU A 24 -0.04 -6.52 -9.37
N ASP A 25 -0.83 -6.53 -10.43
CA ASP A 25 -1.19 -5.36 -11.21
C ASP A 25 -2.49 -4.75 -10.62
N ALA A 26 -2.67 -3.44 -10.79
CA ALA A 26 -3.88 -2.74 -10.38
C ALA A 26 -5.13 -3.33 -11.02
N ASN A 27 -5.04 -3.75 -12.29
CA ASN A 27 -6.21 -4.28 -13.00
C ASN A 27 -6.81 -5.50 -12.28
N VAL A 28 -6.01 -6.40 -11.69
CA VAL A 28 -6.48 -7.59 -10.95
C VAL A 28 -7.17 -7.16 -9.65
N LEU A 29 -6.55 -6.25 -8.90
CA LEU A 29 -7.11 -5.70 -7.66
C LEU A 29 -8.44 -4.98 -7.92
N LEU A 30 -8.53 -4.23 -9.02
CA LEU A 30 -9.76 -3.56 -9.44
C LEU A 30 -10.88 -4.57 -9.71
N ARG A 31 -10.59 -5.76 -10.26
CA ARG A 31 -11.63 -6.80 -10.45
C ARG A 31 -12.12 -7.38 -9.13
N VAL A 32 -11.23 -7.55 -8.15
CA VAL A 32 -11.62 -7.95 -6.80
C VAL A 32 -12.49 -6.87 -6.15
N ALA A 33 -12.09 -5.60 -6.26
CA ALA A 33 -12.77 -4.48 -5.63
C ALA A 33 -14.14 -4.15 -6.25
N THR A 34 -14.24 -4.19 -7.59
CA THR A 34 -15.42 -3.70 -8.32
C THR A 34 -16.39 -4.80 -8.74
N GLY A 35 -15.93 -6.06 -8.80
CA GLY A 35 -16.70 -7.17 -9.36
C GLY A 35 -16.87 -7.11 -10.89
N ASN A 36 -16.22 -6.19 -11.60
CA ASN A 36 -16.45 -5.94 -13.02
C ASN A 36 -15.17 -5.99 -13.86
N PRO A 37 -15.20 -6.44 -15.12
CA PRO A 37 -16.24 -7.30 -15.68
C PRO A 37 -16.31 -8.64 -14.93
N GLU A 38 -17.50 -9.22 -14.88
CA GLU A 38 -17.83 -10.36 -14.03
C GLU A 38 -16.88 -11.56 -14.21
N GLU A 39 -16.60 -11.94 -15.46
CA GLU A 39 -15.74 -13.08 -15.77
C GLU A 39 -14.34 -12.91 -15.15
N MET A 40 -13.72 -11.75 -15.33
CA MET A 40 -12.40 -11.46 -14.77
C MET A 40 -12.43 -11.36 -13.26
N ALA A 41 -13.50 -10.82 -12.68
CA ALA A 41 -13.67 -10.75 -11.24
C ALA A 41 -13.81 -12.12 -10.59
N ILE A 42 -14.52 -13.05 -11.23
CA ILE A 42 -14.60 -14.46 -10.80
C ILE A 42 -13.19 -15.07 -10.78
N LYS A 43 -12.41 -14.90 -11.85
CA LYS A 43 -11.04 -15.43 -11.91
C LYS A 43 -10.11 -14.81 -10.86
N ALA A 44 -10.18 -13.49 -10.65
CA ALA A 44 -9.38 -12.81 -9.64
C ALA A 44 -9.73 -13.28 -8.22
N LYS A 45 -11.02 -13.47 -7.91
CA LYS A 45 -11.47 -14.03 -6.62
C LYS A 45 -11.04 -15.49 -6.44
N GLN A 46 -11.11 -16.31 -7.49
CA GLN A 46 -10.61 -17.69 -7.48
C GLN A 46 -9.10 -17.75 -7.21
N LEU A 47 -8.31 -16.82 -7.78
CA LEU A 47 -6.89 -16.67 -7.47
C LEU A 47 -6.68 -16.38 -5.98
N PHE A 48 -7.40 -15.40 -5.43
CA PHE A 48 -7.30 -15.04 -4.01
C PHE A 48 -7.65 -16.22 -3.10
N GLN A 49 -8.72 -16.96 -3.40
CA GLN A 49 -9.10 -18.17 -2.66
C GLN A 49 -8.05 -19.28 -2.74
N SER A 50 -7.39 -19.42 -3.90
CA SER A 50 -6.35 -20.43 -4.12
C SER A 50 -5.06 -20.09 -3.38
N VAL A 51 -4.68 -18.81 -3.39
CA VAL A 51 -3.49 -18.32 -2.68
C VAL A 51 -3.69 -18.35 -1.16
N ALA A 52 -4.90 -18.05 -0.66
CA ALA A 52 -5.20 -18.09 0.77
C ALA A 52 -4.94 -19.46 1.43
N LYS A 53 -5.01 -20.55 0.64
CA LYS A 53 -4.79 -21.93 1.10
C LYS A 53 -3.33 -22.40 0.92
N GLN A 54 -2.46 -21.56 0.39
CA GLN A 54 -1.08 -21.91 0.00
C GLN A 54 -0.07 -20.96 0.67
N ASN A 55 1.21 -21.36 0.70
CA ASN A 55 2.29 -20.50 1.18
C ASN A 55 2.77 -19.53 0.07
N ILE A 56 1.86 -18.70 -0.45
CA ILE A 56 2.11 -17.72 -1.52
C ILE A 56 1.79 -16.32 -0.99
N LYS A 57 2.63 -15.34 -1.33
CA LYS A 57 2.39 -13.91 -1.06
C LYS A 57 2.18 -13.13 -2.35
N LEU A 58 1.15 -12.31 -2.37
CA LEU A 58 0.86 -11.38 -3.45
C LEU A 58 1.32 -9.98 -3.03
N ILE A 59 2.31 -9.47 -3.76
CA ILE A 59 2.95 -8.20 -3.45
C ILE A 59 2.18 -7.10 -4.17
N VAL A 60 1.81 -6.05 -3.43
CA VAL A 60 1.17 -4.86 -3.98
C VAL A 60 2.18 -3.72 -3.93
N PRO A 61 2.77 -3.33 -5.09
CA PRO A 61 3.60 -2.13 -5.19
C PRO A 61 2.83 -0.88 -4.76
N THR A 62 3.53 0.11 -4.19
CA THR A 62 2.89 1.38 -3.81
C THR A 62 2.23 2.07 -5.01
N MET A 63 2.88 2.01 -6.18
CA MET A 63 2.35 2.58 -7.42
C MET A 63 1.06 1.89 -7.87
N VAL A 64 0.92 0.58 -7.61
CA VAL A 64 -0.31 -0.17 -7.91
C VAL A 64 -1.45 0.26 -6.97
N ALA A 65 -1.17 0.51 -5.70
CA ALA A 65 -2.17 1.08 -4.79
C ALA A 65 -2.61 2.49 -5.21
N ALA A 66 -1.67 3.33 -5.68
CA ALA A 66 -1.97 4.65 -6.21
C ALA A 66 -2.87 4.60 -7.44
N GLU A 67 -2.58 3.70 -8.40
CA GLU A 67 -3.41 3.50 -9.59
C GLU A 67 -4.82 3.02 -9.21
N CYS A 68 -4.94 2.08 -8.26
CA CYS A 68 -6.26 1.67 -7.76
C CYS A 68 -7.06 2.86 -7.21
N CYS A 69 -6.46 3.73 -6.40
CA CYS A 69 -7.14 4.91 -5.87
C CYS A 69 -7.60 5.85 -7.00
N TRP A 70 -6.73 6.11 -7.97
CA TRP A 70 -7.02 6.97 -9.11
C TRP A 70 -8.16 6.41 -9.98
N VAL A 71 -8.10 5.12 -10.35
CA VAL A 71 -9.13 4.48 -11.18
C VAL A 71 -10.47 4.36 -10.45
N LEU A 72 -10.45 3.99 -9.17
CA LEU A 72 -11.69 3.86 -8.39
C LEU A 72 -12.40 5.21 -8.20
N ASN A 73 -11.65 6.28 -7.92
CA ASN A 73 -12.20 7.63 -7.77
C ASN A 73 -12.62 8.23 -9.11
N GLY A 74 -11.76 8.10 -10.13
CA GLY A 74 -11.93 8.73 -11.43
C GLY A 74 -12.92 8.01 -12.33
N VAL A 75 -12.73 6.70 -12.55
CA VAL A 75 -13.52 5.91 -13.51
C VAL A 75 -14.78 5.36 -12.84
N TYR A 76 -14.63 4.72 -11.68
CA TYR A 76 -15.75 4.09 -10.99
C TYR A 76 -16.55 5.04 -10.09
N LYS A 77 -16.06 6.29 -9.90
CA LYS A 77 -16.73 7.34 -9.13
C LYS A 77 -17.01 6.96 -7.67
N PHE A 78 -16.24 6.03 -7.10
CA PHE A 78 -16.31 5.76 -5.68
C PHE A 78 -15.76 6.95 -4.89
N ASP A 79 -16.40 7.27 -3.78
CA ASP A 79 -15.89 8.30 -2.89
C ASP A 79 -14.63 7.82 -2.14
N ARG A 80 -13.91 8.76 -1.53
CA ARG A 80 -12.62 8.49 -0.88
C ARG A 80 -12.75 7.52 0.31
N PHE A 81 -13.88 7.53 1.03
CA PHE A 81 -14.13 6.64 2.16
C PHE A 81 -14.42 5.21 1.69
N GLN A 82 -15.23 5.06 0.63
CA GLN A 82 -15.46 3.76 -0.02
C GLN A 82 -14.16 3.13 -0.51
N ILE A 83 -13.28 3.94 -1.13
CA ILE A 83 -11.97 3.49 -1.61
C ILE A 83 -11.09 3.06 -0.44
N ARG A 84 -10.95 3.89 0.59
CA ARG A 84 -10.18 3.56 1.80
C ARG A 84 -10.66 2.25 2.40
N ASP A 85 -11.96 2.12 2.66
CA ASP A 85 -12.51 0.95 3.36
C ASP A 85 -12.39 -0.33 2.51
N GLY A 86 -12.65 -0.22 1.21
CA GLY A 86 -12.53 -1.34 0.27
C GLY A 86 -11.10 -1.83 0.12
N LEU A 87 -10.16 -0.93 -0.17
CA LEU A 87 -8.75 -1.28 -0.35
C LEU A 87 -8.11 -1.73 0.96
N THR A 88 -8.44 -1.11 2.09
CA THR A 88 -7.94 -1.56 3.41
C THR A 88 -8.34 -3.00 3.71
N LYS A 89 -9.60 -3.39 3.41
CA LYS A 89 -10.06 -4.78 3.57
C LYS A 89 -9.26 -5.76 2.71
N ILE A 90 -9.00 -5.41 1.45
CA ILE A 90 -8.20 -6.24 0.53
C ILE A 90 -6.75 -6.32 1.03
N PHE A 91 -6.13 -5.19 1.36
CA PHE A 91 -4.72 -5.12 1.75
C PHE A 91 -4.43 -5.73 3.12
N SER A 92 -5.44 -5.90 3.97
CA SER A 92 -5.33 -6.58 5.27
C SER A 92 -5.41 -8.11 5.17
N LEU A 93 -5.65 -8.68 3.98
CA LEU A 93 -5.66 -10.12 3.79
C LEU A 93 -4.27 -10.71 4.06
N SER A 94 -4.21 -11.80 4.82
CA SER A 94 -2.95 -12.37 5.32
C SER A 94 -1.96 -12.80 4.24
N PHE A 95 -2.41 -13.03 3.01
CA PHE A 95 -1.59 -13.39 1.86
C PHE A 95 -1.21 -12.19 0.97
N ILE A 96 -1.74 -11.00 1.25
CA ILE A 96 -1.27 -9.75 0.65
C ILE A 96 -0.07 -9.24 1.44
N GLU A 97 0.93 -8.73 0.72
CA GLU A 97 2.07 -8.04 1.28
C GLU A 97 2.21 -6.70 0.56
N LEU A 98 2.05 -5.61 1.29
CA LEU A 98 2.29 -4.26 0.75
C LEU A 98 3.79 -4.04 0.61
N GLU A 99 4.21 -3.44 -0.51
CA GLU A 99 5.61 -3.06 -0.72
C GLU A 99 6.08 -2.02 0.30
N ASP A 100 5.20 -1.08 0.65
CA ASP A 100 5.39 -0.15 1.75
C ASP A 100 4.22 -0.20 2.73
N SER A 101 4.54 -0.37 4.02
CA SER A 101 3.60 -0.28 5.14
C SER A 101 2.86 1.06 5.24
N MET A 102 3.40 2.14 4.65
CA MET A 102 2.77 3.47 4.65
C MET A 102 1.51 3.54 3.81
N VAL A 103 1.28 2.59 2.88
CA VAL A 103 0.09 2.58 2.01
C VAL A 103 -1.22 2.65 2.80
N LEU A 104 -1.34 1.93 3.93
CA LEU A 104 -2.55 1.97 4.74
C LEU A 104 -2.76 3.33 5.44
N LYS A 105 -1.68 3.96 5.89
CA LYS A 105 -1.74 5.31 6.48
C LYS A 105 -2.12 6.34 5.41
N ALA A 106 -1.54 6.23 4.23
CA ALA A 106 -1.85 7.07 3.09
C ALA A 106 -3.32 6.93 2.65
N LEU A 107 -3.90 5.71 2.66
CA LEU A 107 -5.33 5.49 2.40
C LEU A 107 -6.22 6.20 3.42
N ASN A 108 -5.84 6.17 4.70
CA ASN A 108 -6.59 6.87 5.74
C ASN A 108 -6.53 8.39 5.53
N ASP A 109 -5.34 8.96 5.36
CA ASP A 109 -5.16 10.39 5.14
C ASP A 109 -5.81 10.87 3.83
N PHE A 110 -5.76 10.06 2.77
CA PHE A 110 -6.48 10.30 1.52
C PHE A 110 -7.98 10.56 1.73
N ALA A 111 -8.63 9.76 2.58
CA ALA A 111 -10.05 9.91 2.88
C ALA A 111 -10.32 11.03 3.90
N GLU A 112 -9.65 10.99 5.05
CA GLU A 112 -9.92 11.88 6.18
C GLU A 112 -9.52 13.34 5.90
N LYS A 113 -8.46 13.56 5.11
CA LYS A 113 -7.93 14.90 4.82
C LYS A 113 -8.34 15.41 3.45
N ASN A 114 -9.05 14.60 2.67
CA ASN A 114 -9.51 14.93 1.32
C ASN A 114 -8.36 15.43 0.41
N VAL A 115 -7.24 14.71 0.42
CA VAL A 115 -6.05 14.96 -0.44
C VAL A 115 -5.82 13.78 -1.36
N ASP A 116 -5.09 13.95 -2.47
CA ASP A 116 -4.79 12.83 -3.37
C ASP A 116 -3.90 11.78 -2.72
N PHE A 117 -4.05 10.52 -3.14
CA PHE A 117 -3.36 9.40 -2.48
C PHE A 117 -1.84 9.56 -2.54
N VAL A 118 -1.32 10.08 -3.65
CA VAL A 118 0.12 10.33 -3.83
C VAL A 118 0.61 11.40 -2.86
N ASP A 119 -0.17 12.48 -2.65
CA ASP A 119 0.18 13.51 -1.66
C ASP A 119 0.14 12.96 -0.24
N ALA A 120 -0.90 12.18 0.09
CA ALA A 120 -1.00 11.50 1.38
C ALA A 120 0.18 10.55 1.63
N TYR A 121 0.57 9.78 0.60
CA TYR A 121 1.72 8.89 0.67
C TYR A 121 3.04 9.65 0.81
N LEU A 122 3.24 10.72 0.04
CA LEU A 122 4.43 11.54 0.13
C LEU A 122 4.56 12.18 1.52
N GLY A 123 3.47 12.73 2.06
CA GLY A 123 3.42 13.29 3.41
C GLY A 123 3.66 12.26 4.51
N ASN A 124 3.25 11.00 4.34
CA ASN A 124 3.52 9.95 5.31
C ASN A 124 4.93 9.33 5.18
N SER A 125 5.51 9.35 3.99
CA SER A 125 6.84 8.80 3.72
C SER A 125 7.97 9.80 3.99
N SER A 126 7.66 11.09 4.11
CA SER A 126 8.65 12.15 4.22
C SER A 126 9.45 12.20 5.52
N LYS A 127 9.12 11.44 6.57
CA LYS A 127 9.92 11.36 7.83
C LYS A 127 10.53 12.71 8.25
N GLN A 128 11.86 12.84 8.25
CA GLN A 128 12.63 14.06 8.59
C GLN A 128 13.18 14.76 7.33
N ILE A 129 12.66 14.43 6.15
CA ILE A 129 13.07 14.98 4.87
C ILE A 129 11.92 15.89 4.40
N PRO A 130 12.09 17.22 4.40
CA PRO A 130 11.05 18.14 3.98
C PRO A 130 10.63 17.93 2.52
N ILE A 131 9.36 18.23 2.23
CA ILE A 131 8.78 18.15 0.89
C ILE A 131 8.85 19.53 0.22
N ILE A 132 9.30 19.59 -1.04
CA ILE A 132 9.16 20.80 -1.86
C ILE A 132 7.92 20.65 -2.74
N THR A 133 6.97 21.58 -2.63
CA THR A 133 5.69 21.49 -3.34
C THR A 133 4.99 22.84 -3.46
N TRP A 134 4.26 23.06 -4.57
CA TRP A 134 3.31 24.18 -4.68
C TRP A 134 1.92 23.82 -4.12
N ASN A 135 1.64 22.55 -3.84
CA ASN A 135 0.33 22.08 -3.36
C ASN A 135 0.15 22.26 -1.84
N GLU A 136 0.54 23.43 -1.30
CA GLU A 136 0.59 23.65 0.15
C GLU A 136 -0.71 23.29 0.88
N LYS A 137 -1.87 23.55 0.26
CA LYS A 137 -3.17 23.26 0.85
C LYS A 137 -3.31 21.79 1.27
N HIS A 138 -2.79 20.86 0.47
CA HIS A 138 -2.85 19.43 0.79
C HIS A 138 -1.91 19.11 1.95
N PHE A 139 -0.66 19.59 1.88
CA PHE A 139 0.38 19.27 2.86
C PHE A 139 0.20 19.94 4.22
N LYS A 140 -0.56 21.05 4.31
CA LYS A 140 -0.96 21.68 5.59
C LYS A 140 -1.69 20.75 6.55
N THR A 141 -2.33 19.70 6.03
CA THR A 141 -3.09 18.73 6.83
C THR A 141 -2.31 17.43 7.09
N LEU A 142 -1.15 17.25 6.46
CA LEU A 142 -0.36 16.02 6.50
C LEU A 142 0.76 16.11 7.55
N PRO A 143 1.24 14.96 8.07
CA PRO A 143 2.24 14.93 9.14
C PRO A 143 3.66 15.11 8.59
N CYS A 144 3.91 16.23 7.91
CA CYS A 144 5.16 16.50 7.22
C CYS A 144 5.58 17.97 7.30
N GLU A 145 6.88 18.20 7.21
CA GLU A 145 7.43 19.51 6.89
C GLU A 145 7.43 19.71 5.37
N PHE A 146 7.06 20.90 4.90
CA PHE A 146 7.06 21.23 3.49
C PHE A 146 7.38 22.70 3.26
N PHE A 147 7.92 22.99 2.08
CA PHE A 147 8.23 24.34 1.61
C PHE A 147 7.75 24.51 0.17
N SER A 148 7.34 25.72 -0.18
CA SER A 148 7.28 26.10 -1.59
C SER A 148 8.71 26.25 -2.15
N PRO A 149 8.91 26.11 -3.47
CA PRO A 149 10.20 26.42 -4.09
C PRO A 149 10.72 27.83 -3.77
N GLU A 150 9.85 28.84 -3.71
CA GLU A 150 10.22 30.22 -3.40
C GLU A 150 10.73 30.35 -1.96
N GLN A 151 10.04 29.73 -0.99
CA GLN A 151 10.46 29.66 0.40
C GLN A 151 11.82 28.97 0.55
N MET A 152 12.03 27.86 -0.16
CA MET A 152 13.30 27.14 -0.12
C MET A 152 14.45 27.95 -0.74
N ILE A 153 14.20 28.65 -1.85
CA ILE A 153 15.21 29.53 -2.47
C ILE A 153 15.61 30.67 -1.52
N GLU A 154 14.66 31.25 -0.78
CA GLU A 154 14.95 32.26 0.23
C GLU A 154 15.73 31.69 1.42
N HIS A 155 15.37 30.50 1.89
CA HIS A 155 16.08 29.79 2.95
C HIS A 155 17.56 29.58 2.60
N LEU A 156 17.85 29.06 1.39
CA LEU A 156 19.22 28.80 0.91
C LEU A 156 20.08 30.05 0.71
N LYS A 157 19.48 31.25 0.63
CA LYS A 157 20.25 32.51 0.56
C LYS A 157 20.72 33.00 1.93
N ASN A 158 20.11 32.50 3.00
CA ASN A 158 20.34 32.94 4.37
C ASN A 158 21.19 31.93 5.18
N GLU A 159 21.61 30.82 4.57
CA GLU A 159 22.60 29.86 5.09
C GLU A 159 24.02 30.18 4.60
#